data_AF-A0A5N3WG59-F1
#
_entry.id   AF-A0A5N3WG59-F1
#
_cell.length_a   1.000
_cell.length_b   1.000
_cell.length_c   1.000
_cell.angle_alpha   90.00
_cell.angle_beta   90.00
_cell.angle_gamma   90.00
#
_symmetry.space_group_name_H-M   'P 1'
#
loop_
_entity.id
_entity.type
_entity.pdbx_description
1 polymer ?
#
loop_
_entity_poly.entity_id
_entity_poly.type
_entity_poly.pdbx_seq_one_letter_code
_entity_poly.pdbx_strand_id
1 'polypeptide(L)'
;MGATLLSCVLLLLWPSSARADVLVQPDFDANKFSGLWYVVSMVSDCKVFLGKKDHLLMSTRDIKASAGGNLSVHMEFPREDGCNQVDAEYLRVGSQGHFRVPGSSFAVVYIYKELEGALSTMVQLYSRTREASPQALEAFQDFYPTVGLSADMVAMLPKSDACSLGDRDAP
;
A
#
# COMPACT_ATOMS: atom_id res chain seq x y z
N MET A 1 15.35 62.54 17.44
CA MET A 1 13.98 62.21 16.98
C MET A 1 14.14 61.52 15.62
N GLY A 2 14.47 60.24 15.55
CA GLY A 2 13.59 59.09 15.77
C GLY A 2 13.34 58.44 14.42
N ALA A 3 14.29 57.64 13.92
CA ALA A 3 14.17 56.95 12.63
C ALA A 3 13.26 55.72 12.78
N THR A 4 12.09 55.74 12.16
CA THR A 4 11.17 54.61 12.10
C THR A 4 11.67 53.57 11.10
N LEU A 5 12.24 52.48 11.61
CA LEU A 5 12.51 51.26 10.84
C LEU A 5 11.17 50.58 10.53
N LEU A 6 10.72 50.64 9.28
CA LEU A 6 9.62 49.80 8.79
C LEU A 6 10.06 48.34 8.86
N SER A 7 9.50 47.59 9.80
CA SER A 7 9.64 46.14 9.88
C SER A 7 8.80 45.48 8.78
N CYS A 8 9.45 45.01 7.73
CA CYS A 8 8.83 44.14 6.72
C CYS A 8 8.61 42.76 7.34
N VAL A 9 7.40 42.51 7.85
CA VAL A 9 6.97 41.16 8.25
C VAL A 9 6.69 40.36 6.98
N LEU A 10 7.70 39.62 6.51
CA LEU A 10 7.52 38.56 5.52
C LEU A 10 6.77 37.41 6.18
N LEU A 11 5.45 37.37 5.98
CA LEU A 11 4.65 36.16 6.20
C LEU A 11 5.13 35.11 5.20
N LEU A 12 6.04 34.24 5.65
CA LEU A 12 6.34 32.99 4.97
C LEU A 12 5.07 32.14 5.02
N LEU A 13 4.23 32.27 4.00
CA LEU A 13 3.22 31.28 3.68
C LEU A 13 3.97 29.97 3.51
N TRP A 14 3.92 29.12 4.53
CA TRP A 14 4.35 27.73 4.37
C TRP A 14 3.58 27.21 3.15
N PRO A 15 4.26 26.69 2.12
CA PRO A 15 3.55 25.96 1.10
C PRO A 15 2.78 24.88 1.85
N SER A 16 1.44 24.95 1.77
CA SER A 16 0.60 23.81 2.09
C SER A 16 1.23 22.65 1.34
N SER A 17 1.69 21.63 2.05
CA SER A 17 2.29 20.45 1.45
C SER A 17 1.30 19.94 0.42
N ALA A 18 1.54 20.28 -0.84
CA ALA A 18 0.84 19.70 -1.95
C ALA A 18 1.23 18.24 -1.88
N ARG A 19 0.32 17.42 -1.35
CA ARG A 19 0.51 15.98 -1.28
C ARG A 19 0.75 15.54 -2.71
N ALA A 20 1.83 14.80 -2.94
CA ALA A 20 2.13 14.27 -4.25
C ALA A 20 0.87 13.54 -4.76
N ASP A 21 0.33 13.99 -5.89
CA ASP A 21 -0.63 13.21 -6.65
C ASP A 21 0.13 11.96 -7.08
N VAL A 22 0.03 10.89 -6.29
CA VAL A 22 0.58 9.59 -6.67
C VAL A 22 -0.24 9.14 -7.86
N LEU A 23 0.34 9.30 -9.05
CA LEU A 23 -0.30 8.90 -10.29
C LEU A 23 -0.63 7.42 -10.19
N VAL A 24 -1.93 7.12 -10.19
CA VAL A 24 -2.42 5.75 -10.31
C VAL A 24 -1.78 5.16 -11.54
N GLN A 25 -1.30 3.91 -11.45
CA GLN A 25 -0.67 3.22 -12.57
C GLN A 25 -1.53 3.43 -13.82
N PRO A 26 -0.98 4.04 -14.89
CA PRO A 26 -1.72 4.17 -16.11
C PRO A 26 -2.15 2.76 -16.53
N ASP A 27 -3.44 2.62 -16.84
CA ASP A 27 -3.99 1.42 -17.50
C ASP A 27 -4.09 0.18 -16.62
N PHE A 28 -4.33 0.42 -15.33
CA PHE A 28 -4.71 -0.61 -14.39
C PHE A 28 -5.90 -1.46 -14.88
N ASP A 29 -5.67 -2.76 -15.05
CA ASP A 29 -6.69 -3.74 -15.41
C ASP A 29 -7.13 -4.50 -14.15
N ALA A 30 -8.28 -4.11 -13.62
CA ALA A 30 -8.87 -4.70 -12.42
C ALA A 30 -9.04 -6.23 -12.53
N ASN A 31 -9.35 -6.74 -13.73
CA ASN A 31 -9.52 -8.18 -13.95
C ASN A 31 -8.17 -8.90 -13.86
N LYS A 32 -7.10 -8.33 -14.44
CA LYS A 32 -5.74 -8.88 -14.28
C LYS A 32 -5.19 -8.75 -12.87
N PHE A 33 -5.67 -7.77 -12.11
CA PHE A 33 -5.33 -7.60 -10.70
C PHE A 33 -6.13 -8.53 -9.77
N SER A 34 -7.22 -9.14 -10.26
CA SER A 34 -8.01 -10.09 -9.48
C SER A 34 -7.23 -11.37 -9.16
N GLY A 35 -7.75 -12.16 -8.22
CA GLY A 35 -7.14 -13.38 -7.70
C GLY A 35 -6.31 -13.16 -6.44
N LEU A 36 -5.63 -14.23 -6.01
CA LEU A 36 -4.84 -14.25 -4.78
C LEU A 36 -3.54 -13.45 -4.91
N TRP A 37 -3.26 -12.69 -3.85
CA TRP A 37 -1.99 -12.00 -3.61
C TRP A 37 -1.47 -12.28 -2.21
N TYR A 38 -0.16 -12.33 -2.08
CA TYR A 38 0.57 -12.35 -0.82
C TYR A 38 1.15 -10.98 -0.55
N VAL A 39 0.91 -10.41 0.63
CA VAL A 39 1.56 -9.18 1.09
C VAL A 39 2.88 -9.56 1.74
N VAL A 40 3.97 -9.32 1.03
CA VAL A 40 5.31 -9.82 1.40
C VAL A 40 6.15 -8.76 2.12
N SER A 41 5.85 -7.47 1.92
CA SER A 41 6.52 -6.37 2.61
C SER A 41 5.58 -5.17 2.75
N MET A 42 5.80 -4.38 3.80
CA MET A 42 5.04 -3.18 4.11
C MET A 42 5.96 -2.09 4.65
N VAL A 43 5.60 -0.83 4.40
CA VAL A 43 6.26 0.34 4.99
C VAL A 43 5.22 1.41 5.26
N SER A 44 5.27 2.03 6.44
CA SER A 44 4.31 3.06 6.83
C SER A 44 4.82 3.94 7.98
N ASP A 45 4.40 5.19 7.99
CA ASP A 45 4.60 6.15 9.09
C ASP A 45 3.55 6.01 10.21
N CYS A 46 2.60 5.09 10.09
CA CYS A 46 1.58 4.84 11.10
C CYS A 46 2.20 4.32 12.40
N LYS A 47 2.02 5.06 13.51
CA LYS A 47 2.59 4.70 14.83
C LYS A 47 2.17 3.32 15.32
N VAL A 48 0.92 2.93 15.09
CA VAL A 48 0.41 1.60 15.48
C VAL A 48 1.10 0.50 14.68
N PHE A 49 1.34 0.74 13.38
CA PHE A 49 2.10 -0.17 12.54
C PHE A 49 3.55 -0.26 13.03
N LEU A 50 4.24 0.88 13.22
CA LEU A 50 5.63 0.91 13.66
C LEU A 50 5.85 0.15 14.97
N GLY A 51 4.94 0.29 15.93
CA GLY A 51 5.01 -0.43 17.20
C GLY A 51 4.76 -1.94 17.12
N LYS A 52 4.25 -2.44 16.00
CA LYS A 52 3.90 -3.87 15.80
C LYS A 52 4.64 -4.52 14.63
N LYS A 53 5.39 -3.74 13.84
CA LYS A 53 5.87 -4.12 12.51
C LYS A 53 6.67 -5.43 12.50
N ASP A 54 7.46 -5.66 13.56
CA ASP A 54 8.32 -6.84 13.70
C ASP A 54 7.57 -8.12 14.13
N HIS A 55 6.28 -7.99 14.46
CA HIS A 55 5.38 -9.10 14.82
C HIS A 55 4.33 -9.37 13.74
N LEU A 56 4.36 -8.62 12.63
CA LEU A 56 3.43 -8.83 11.53
C LEU A 56 3.85 -10.03 10.70
N LEU A 57 2.84 -10.81 10.27
CA LEU A 57 3.01 -11.97 9.41
C LEU A 57 2.44 -11.67 8.03
N MET A 58 2.88 -12.45 7.03
CA MET A 58 2.40 -12.38 5.66
C MET A 58 0.88 -12.58 5.63
N SER A 59 0.17 -11.58 5.12
CA SER A 59 -1.28 -11.63 4.93
C SER A 59 -1.63 -11.87 3.46
N THR A 60 -2.83 -12.35 3.18
CA THR A 60 -3.31 -12.56 1.81
C THR A 60 -4.40 -11.56 1.43
N ARG A 61 -4.57 -11.37 0.11
CA ARG A 61 -5.69 -10.64 -0.48
C ARG A 61 -6.28 -11.52 -1.59
N ASP A 62 -7.53 -11.97 -1.44
CA ASP A 62 -8.31 -12.49 -2.56
C ASP A 62 -9.14 -11.34 -3.14
N ILE A 63 -8.80 -10.95 -4.37
CA ILE A 63 -9.32 -9.74 -5.00
C ILE A 63 -10.26 -10.12 -6.15
N LYS A 64 -11.43 -9.49 -6.18
CA LYS A 64 -12.41 -9.67 -7.26
C LYS A 64 -12.80 -8.32 -7.85
N ALA A 65 -12.56 -8.15 -9.14
CA ALA A 65 -13.03 -6.99 -9.87
C ALA A 65 -14.54 -7.04 -10.10
N SER A 66 -15.18 -5.89 -9.96
CA SER A 66 -16.57 -5.66 -10.34
C SER A 66 -16.67 -5.11 -11.76
N ALA A 67 -17.87 -5.16 -12.35
CA ALA A 67 -18.14 -4.59 -13.68
C ALA A 67 -17.83 -3.07 -13.78
N GLY A 68 -17.87 -2.34 -12.65
CA GLY A 68 -17.53 -0.91 -12.58
C GLY A 68 -16.04 -0.62 -12.39
N GLY A 69 -15.21 -1.65 -12.21
CA GLY A 69 -13.78 -1.51 -11.93
C GLY A 69 -13.42 -1.29 -10.47
N ASN A 70 -14.39 -1.32 -9.54
CA ASN A 70 -14.11 -1.45 -8.11
C ASN A 70 -13.57 -2.85 -7.80
N LEU A 71 -12.89 -2.98 -6.66
CA LEU A 71 -12.33 -4.24 -6.20
C LEU A 71 -12.97 -4.65 -4.87
N SER A 72 -13.55 -5.83 -4.79
CA SER A 72 -13.85 -6.48 -3.52
C SER A 72 -12.61 -7.24 -3.07
N VAL A 73 -12.20 -7.04 -1.82
CA VAL A 73 -10.95 -7.54 -1.27
C VAL A 73 -11.23 -8.30 0.01
N HIS A 74 -11.07 -9.62 -0.03
CA HIS A 74 -11.10 -10.47 1.14
C HIS A 74 -9.67 -10.63 1.67
N MET A 75 -9.45 -10.34 2.94
CA MET A 75 -8.13 -10.29 3.56
C MET A 75 -8.03 -11.31 4.69
N GLU A 76 -6.97 -12.12 4.67
CA GLU A 76 -6.65 -13.01 5.79
C GLU A 76 -5.34 -12.59 6.45
N PHE A 77 -5.39 -12.42 7.77
CA PHE A 77 -4.27 -12.04 8.61
C PHE A 77 -3.96 -13.17 9.59
N PRO A 78 -2.80 -13.81 9.48
CA PRO A 78 -2.34 -14.76 10.47
C PRO A 78 -2.19 -14.12 11.86
N ARG A 79 -2.58 -14.87 12.87
CA ARG A 79 -2.43 -14.57 14.30
C ARG A 79 -1.99 -15.83 15.04
N GLU A 80 -1.57 -15.67 16.29
CA GLU A 80 -1.19 -16.79 17.15
C GLU A 80 -2.38 -17.71 17.46
N ASP A 81 -3.59 -17.14 17.54
CA ASP A 81 -4.85 -17.83 17.86
C ASP A 81 -5.64 -18.30 16.63
N GLY A 82 -5.09 -18.10 15.43
CA GLY A 82 -5.71 -18.54 14.18
C GLY A 82 -5.62 -17.51 13.05
N CYS A 83 -6.70 -17.38 12.30
CA CYS A 83 -6.75 -16.53 11.11
C CYS A 83 -7.86 -15.48 11.24
N ASN A 84 -7.48 -14.21 11.21
CA ASN A 84 -8.44 -13.11 11.20
C ASN A 84 -8.81 -12.73 9.77
N GLN A 85 -10.10 -12.67 9.50
CA GLN A 85 -10.64 -12.34 8.17
C GLN A 85 -11.29 -10.96 8.16
N VAL A 86 -11.03 -10.17 7.12
CA VAL A 86 -11.62 -8.84 6.94
C VAL A 86 -11.94 -8.62 5.46
N ASP A 87 -13.17 -8.20 5.18
CA ASP A 87 -13.58 -7.78 3.84
C ASP A 87 -13.49 -6.25 3.68
N ALA A 88 -13.09 -5.80 2.49
CA ALA A 88 -13.10 -4.40 2.11
C ALA A 88 -13.53 -4.22 0.65
N GLU A 89 -14.00 -3.02 0.32
CA GLU A 89 -14.23 -2.59 -1.06
C GLU A 89 -13.30 -1.42 -1.38
N TYR A 90 -12.53 -1.54 -2.46
CA TYR A 90 -11.73 -0.44 -3.00
C TYR A 90 -12.47 0.18 -4.18
N LEU A 91 -12.86 1.43 -4.00
CA LEU A 91 -13.57 2.19 -5.01
C LEU A 91 -12.60 2.74 -6.04
N ARG A 92 -12.98 2.61 -7.31
CA ARG A 92 -12.23 3.23 -8.39
C ARG A 92 -12.51 4.73 -8.41
N VAL A 93 -11.44 5.53 -8.50
CA VAL A 93 -11.52 6.99 -8.61
C VAL A 93 -10.76 7.41 -9.89
N GLY A 94 -11.36 8.23 -10.76
CA GLY A 94 -10.76 8.72 -12.02
C GLY A 94 -11.24 8.04 -13.32
N SER A 95 -10.63 8.38 -14.46
CA SER A 95 -11.02 7.93 -15.83
C SER A 95 -10.24 6.69 -16.33
N GLN A 96 -10.72 6.02 -17.40
CA GLN A 96 -10.19 4.73 -17.92
C GLN A 96 -9.32 4.99 -19.18
N GLY A 97 -8.14 4.36 -19.27
CA GLY A 97 -7.19 4.47 -20.40
C GLY A 97 -6.98 3.13 -21.13
N HIS A 98 -6.48 3.18 -22.38
CA HIS A 98 -6.43 2.05 -23.35
C HIS A 98 -5.03 1.45 -23.56
N PHE A 99 -4.59 0.37 -22.89
CA PHE A 99 -3.23 -0.17 -23.16
C PHE A 99 -3.02 -1.70 -22.99
N ARG A 100 -1.84 -2.14 -23.45
CA ARG A 100 -1.35 -3.50 -23.71
C ARG A 100 -0.31 -3.90 -22.63
N VAL A 101 -0.26 -5.19 -22.23
CA VAL A 101 0.49 -5.69 -21.04
C VAL A 101 1.56 -6.73 -21.39
N PRO A 102 2.74 -6.67 -20.74
CA PRO A 102 3.25 -7.87 -20.07
C PRO A 102 3.85 -7.60 -18.66
N GLY A 103 3.42 -8.37 -17.65
CA GLY A 103 4.09 -8.49 -16.33
C GLY A 103 3.17 -8.51 -15.10
N SER A 104 2.47 -9.62 -14.83
CA SER A 104 1.40 -9.76 -13.82
C SER A 104 1.81 -10.34 -12.46
N SER A 105 3.11 -10.37 -12.13
CA SER A 105 3.63 -11.15 -11.01
C SER A 105 3.70 -10.42 -9.67
N PHE A 106 3.76 -9.09 -9.67
CA PHE A 106 3.84 -8.26 -8.45
C PHE A 106 3.07 -6.94 -8.62
N ALA A 107 2.80 -6.26 -7.51
CA ALA A 107 2.27 -4.91 -7.50
C ALA A 107 2.77 -4.13 -6.27
N VAL A 108 3.06 -2.84 -6.46
CA VAL A 108 3.36 -1.91 -5.38
C VAL A 108 2.10 -1.08 -5.14
N VAL A 109 1.51 -1.22 -3.96
CA VAL A 109 0.21 -0.62 -3.62
C VAL A 109 0.42 0.52 -2.64
N TYR A 110 0.10 1.74 -3.08
CA TYR A 110 0.09 2.93 -2.24
C TYR A 110 -1.28 3.10 -1.57
N ILE A 111 -1.28 3.30 -0.26
CA ILE A 111 -2.48 3.42 0.56
C ILE A 111 -2.34 4.64 1.45
N TYR A 112 -3.39 5.46 1.47
CA TYR A 112 -3.53 6.55 2.42
C TYR A 112 -4.67 6.22 3.39
N LYS A 113 -4.41 6.22 4.69
CA LYS A 113 -5.37 5.77 5.69
C LYS A 113 -5.39 6.67 6.91
N GLU A 114 -6.60 6.93 7.40
CA GLU A 114 -6.83 7.48 8.73
C GLU A 114 -7.02 6.35 9.75
N LEU A 115 -6.30 6.41 10.86
CA LEU A 115 -6.47 5.53 11.99
C LEU A 115 -6.43 6.38 13.27
N GLU A 116 -7.47 6.27 14.11
CA GLU A 116 -7.57 7.01 15.38
C GLU A 116 -7.40 8.54 15.21
N GLY A 117 -7.93 9.11 14.12
CA GLY A 117 -7.80 10.53 13.81
C GLY A 117 -6.43 10.96 13.29
N ALA A 118 -5.48 10.02 13.17
CA ALA A 118 -4.16 10.26 12.59
C ALA A 118 -4.09 9.72 11.16
N LEU A 119 -3.70 10.60 10.24
CA LEU A 119 -3.48 10.23 8.86
C LEU A 119 -2.08 9.62 8.69
N SER A 120 -2.01 8.57 7.88
CA SER A 120 -0.78 7.83 7.63
C SER A 120 -0.68 7.39 6.17
N THR A 121 0.55 7.28 5.72
CA THR A 121 0.93 6.77 4.41
C THR A 121 1.44 5.34 4.56
N MET A 122 1.04 4.46 3.65
CA MET A 122 1.49 3.08 3.63
C MET A 122 1.76 2.62 2.20
N VAL A 123 2.83 1.86 2.01
CA VAL A 123 3.09 1.13 0.78
C VAL A 123 3.18 -0.36 1.10
N GLN A 124 2.50 -1.18 0.30
CA GLN A 124 2.53 -2.63 0.41
C GLN A 124 3.09 -3.24 -0.87
N LEU A 125 3.95 -4.25 -0.74
CA LEU A 125 4.39 -5.07 -1.87
C LEU A 125 3.53 -6.33 -1.93
N TYR A 126 2.82 -6.50 -3.03
CA TYR A 126 2.04 -7.70 -3.35
C TYR A 126 2.83 -8.58 -4.31
N SER A 127 2.84 -9.88 -4.05
CA SER A 127 3.41 -10.91 -4.94
C SER A 127 2.38 -12.00 -5.21
N ARG A 128 2.39 -12.56 -6.42
CA ARG A 128 1.57 -13.73 -6.75
C ARG A 128 2.05 -15.02 -6.07
N THR A 129 3.28 -15.02 -5.57
CA THR A 129 3.86 -16.13 -4.80
C THR A 129 4.23 -15.67 -3.40
N ARG A 130 4.51 -16.60 -2.48
CA ARG A 130 4.98 -16.30 -1.12
C ARG A 130 6.40 -15.70 -1.07
N GLU A 131 7.03 -15.45 -2.22
CA GLU A 131 8.37 -14.87 -2.33
C GLU A 131 8.37 -13.76 -3.38
N ALA A 132 8.91 -12.60 -3.03
CA ALA A 132 9.06 -11.50 -3.99
C ALA A 132 10.20 -11.79 -4.96
N SER A 133 10.02 -11.46 -6.24
CA SER A 133 11.14 -11.44 -7.18
C SER A 133 12.09 -10.28 -6.84
N PRO A 134 13.38 -10.35 -7.24
CA PRO A 134 14.30 -9.24 -7.06
C PRO A 134 13.78 -7.93 -7.66
N GLN A 135 13.19 -7.99 -8.86
CA GLN A 135 12.56 -6.85 -9.53
C GLN A 135 11.41 -6.24 -8.71
N ALA A 136 10.60 -7.08 -8.04
CA ALA A 136 9.49 -6.62 -7.21
C ALA A 136 9.99 -5.88 -5.96
N LEU A 137 11.07 -6.37 -5.35
CA LEU A 137 11.71 -5.72 -4.20
C LEU A 137 12.36 -4.40 -4.58
N GLU A 138 13.08 -4.36 -5.70
CA GLU A 138 13.69 -3.13 -6.23
C GLU A 138 12.62 -2.07 -6.50
N ALA A 139 11.53 -2.43 -7.21
CA ALA A 139 10.42 -1.51 -7.47
C ALA A 139 9.78 -0.96 -6.18
N PHE A 140 9.67 -1.78 -5.13
CA PHE A 140 9.18 -1.33 -3.82
C PHE A 140 10.16 -0.38 -3.13
N GLN A 141 11.46 -0.72 -3.15
CA GLN A 141 12.54 0.07 -2.55
C GLN A 141 12.73 1.43 -3.22
N ASP A 142 12.55 1.50 -4.53
CA ASP A 142 12.61 2.74 -5.28
C ASP A 142 11.37 3.62 -5.04
N PHE A 143 10.20 3.01 -4.80
CA PHE A 143 8.95 3.75 -4.72
C PHE A 143 8.70 4.40 -3.36
N TYR A 144 8.85 3.67 -2.24
CA TYR A 144 8.45 4.23 -0.93
C TYR A 144 9.17 5.53 -0.51
N PRO A 145 10.44 5.80 -0.90
CA PRO A 145 11.10 7.07 -0.59
C PRO A 145 10.42 8.26 -1.28
N THR A 146 9.84 8.05 -2.47
CA THR A 146 9.16 9.10 -3.25
C THR A 146 7.89 9.63 -2.56
N VAL A 147 7.32 8.85 -1.64
CA VAL A 147 6.15 9.22 -0.83
C VAL A 147 6.51 9.57 0.62
N GLY A 148 7.79 9.81 0.89
CA GLY A 148 8.29 10.31 2.19
C GLY A 148 8.50 9.24 3.26
N LEU A 149 8.51 7.96 2.89
CA LEU A 149 8.78 6.85 3.82
C LEU A 149 10.26 6.46 3.79
N SER A 150 10.75 5.86 4.87
CA SER A 150 12.17 5.48 5.02
C SER A 150 12.36 3.99 5.33
N ALA A 151 13.58 3.51 5.11
CA ALA A 151 13.91 2.08 5.22
C ALA A 151 13.71 1.50 6.63
N ASP A 152 13.89 2.31 7.68
CA ASP A 152 13.68 1.90 9.08
C ASP A 152 12.21 1.62 9.41
N MET A 153 11.28 2.14 8.58
CA MET A 153 9.85 1.90 8.69
C MET A 153 9.41 0.65 7.94
N VAL A 154 10.31 -0.05 7.25
CA VAL A 154 9.99 -1.26 6.47
C VAL A 154 9.85 -2.47 7.39
N ALA A 155 8.90 -3.34 7.06
CA ALA A 155 8.76 -4.68 7.61
C ALA A 155 8.66 -5.70 6.48
N MET A 156 9.60 -6.65 6.49
CA MET A 156 9.51 -7.87 5.68
C MET A 156 8.61 -8.86 6.43
N LEU A 157 7.60 -9.39 5.75
CA LEU A 157 6.57 -10.19 6.39
C LEU A 157 6.88 -11.69 6.25
N PRO A 158 7.25 -12.38 7.34
CA PRO A 158 7.52 -13.81 7.30
C PRO A 158 6.25 -14.61 6.99
N LYS A 159 6.43 -15.76 6.34
CA LYS A 159 5.36 -16.70 5.98
C LYS A 159 4.72 -17.30 7.25
N SER A 160 3.46 -17.67 7.15
CA SER A 160 2.73 -18.40 8.18
C SER A 160 1.78 -19.39 7.52
N ASP A 161 1.55 -20.52 8.19
CA ASP A 161 0.60 -21.55 7.76
C ASP A 161 -0.73 -21.48 8.52
N ALA A 162 -0.94 -20.43 9.33
CA ALA A 162 -2.15 -20.27 10.14
C ALA A 162 -3.42 -19.92 9.33
N CYS A 163 -3.27 -19.45 8.09
CA CYS A 163 -4.36 -19.08 7.17
C CYS A 163 -4.33 -19.96 5.91
N SER A 164 -5.50 -20.41 5.44
CA SER A 164 -5.61 -21.54 4.49
C SER A 164 -6.11 -21.17 3.09
N LEU A 165 -6.22 -19.88 2.71
CA LEU A 165 -6.65 -19.53 1.34
C LEU A 165 -5.68 -20.03 0.25
N GLY A 166 -4.38 -20.15 0.56
CA GLY A 166 -3.37 -20.62 -0.39
C GLY A 166 -3.48 -22.09 -0.79
N ASP A 167 -4.28 -22.89 -0.07
CA ASP A 167 -4.44 -24.34 -0.30
C ASP A 167 -5.79 -24.71 -0.95
N ARG A 168 -6.64 -23.73 -1.28
CA ARG A 168 -7.97 -24.00 -1.85
C ARG A 168 -8.01 -24.13 -3.38
N ASP A 169 -6.91 -23.80 -4.07
CA ASP A 169 -6.80 -23.87 -5.54
C ASP A 169 -5.62 -24.77 -5.99
N ALA A 170 -5.44 -25.93 -5.36
CA ALA A 170 -4.68 -27.03 -5.94
C ALA A 170 -5.67 -28.07 -6.51
N PRO A 171 -5.66 -28.34 -7.84
CA PRO A 171 -6.39 -29.44 -8.44
C PRO A 171 -5.98 -30.81 -7.89
#